data_AF-A0A659UMR2-F1
#
_entry.id   AF-A0A659UMR2-F1
#
_cell.length_a   1.000
_cell.length_b   1.000
_cell.length_c   1.000
_cell.angle_alpha   90.00
_cell.angle_beta   90.00
_cell.angle_gamma   90.00
#
_symmetry.space_group_name_H-M   'P 1'
#
loop_
_entity.id
_entity.type
_entity.pdbx_description
1 polymer ?
#
loop_
_entity_poly.entity_id
_entity_poly.type
_entity_poly.pdbx_seq_one_letter_code
_entity_poly.pdbx_strand_id
1 'polypeptide(L)'
;ATGNTNTQAAAPVHVQKLDKSGRAYATGKRKNAIARVWVKPGSGKIVVNDKEFATYFARPVLQMILNQPIIASNRSGQYDIVATVVGGGLSGQAGAVRHGISKALTY
;
A
#
# COMPACT_ATOMS: atom_id res chain seq x y z
N ALA A 1 31.07 36.15 -16.00
CA ALA A 1 30.77 35.05 -15.07
C ALA A 1 29.32 35.19 -14.63
N THR A 2 28.43 34.28 -15.04
CA THR A 2 27.03 34.30 -14.58
C THR A 2 26.61 32.86 -14.36
N GLY A 3 26.66 32.44 -13.10
CA GLY A 3 26.29 31.08 -12.67
C GLY A 3 24.79 30.94 -12.52
N ASN A 4 24.23 29.91 -13.15
CA ASN A 4 22.86 29.46 -12.94
C ASN A 4 22.81 28.63 -11.63
N THR A 5 22.08 29.10 -10.62
CA THR A 5 21.76 28.29 -9.43
C THR A 5 20.31 27.83 -9.50
N ASN A 6 20.11 26.66 -10.12
CA ASN A 6 18.83 25.94 -10.11
C ASN A 6 18.62 25.34 -8.71
N THR A 7 17.87 26.03 -7.86
CA THR A 7 17.49 25.54 -6.53
C THR A 7 16.31 24.58 -6.67
N GLN A 8 16.60 23.30 -6.89
CA GLN A 8 15.56 22.27 -6.78
C GLN A 8 15.23 22.06 -5.30
N ALA A 9 14.00 22.39 -4.92
CA ALA A 9 13.47 22.18 -3.58
C ALA A 9 13.52 20.69 -3.24
N ALA A 10 14.40 20.31 -2.31
CA ALA A 10 14.50 18.94 -1.82
C ALA A 10 13.17 18.54 -1.17
N ALA A 11 12.42 17.66 -1.86
CA ALA A 11 11.20 17.07 -1.33
C ALA A 11 11.46 16.41 0.04
N PRO A 12 10.50 16.45 0.98
CA PRO A 12 10.71 15.89 2.31
C PRO A 12 11.04 14.39 2.19
N VAL A 13 12.25 14.03 2.62
CA VAL A 13 12.76 12.67 2.69
C VAL A 13 11.90 11.92 3.70
N HIS A 14 10.91 11.17 3.21
CA HIS A 14 10.12 10.32 4.08
C HIS A 14 10.95 9.10 4.44
N VAL A 15 11.52 9.14 5.64
CA VAL A 15 12.34 8.05 6.19
C VAL A 15 11.47 6.81 6.35
N GLN A 16 11.81 5.78 5.59
CA GLN A 16 11.22 4.45 5.68
C GLN A 16 11.48 3.88 7.08
N LYS A 17 10.50 3.97 7.99
CA LYS A 17 10.59 3.31 9.30
C LYS A 17 10.21 1.84 9.11
N LEU A 18 11.20 1.06 8.71
CA LEU A 18 11.14 -0.40 8.68
C LEU A 18 11.31 -0.93 10.10
N ASP A 19 10.48 -1.90 10.49
CA ASP A 19 10.68 -2.62 11.74
C ASP A 19 11.97 -3.46 11.71
N LYS A 20 12.40 -3.96 12.88
CA LYS A 20 13.54 -4.89 13.03
C LYS A 20 13.48 -6.13 12.13
N SER A 21 12.29 -6.46 11.61
CA SER A 21 12.02 -7.57 10.69
C SER A 21 11.92 -7.16 9.21
N GLY A 22 12.30 -5.92 8.86
CA GLY A 22 12.26 -5.42 7.47
C GLY A 22 10.84 -5.28 6.92
N ARG A 23 9.85 -5.08 7.79
CA ARG A 23 8.44 -4.90 7.40
C ARG A 23 8.12 -3.42 7.37
N ALA A 24 7.52 -2.94 6.28
CA ALA A 24 6.98 -1.61 6.17
C ALA A 24 5.55 -1.59 6.70
N TYR A 25 5.26 -0.62 7.57
CA TYR A 25 3.92 -0.40 8.10
C TYR A 25 3.32 0.85 7.48
N ALA A 26 2.09 0.74 6.97
CA ALA A 26 1.32 1.89 6.55
C ALA A 26 -0.14 1.78 6.94
N THR A 27 -0.80 2.93 7.00
CA THR A 27 -2.24 3.00 7.19
C THR A 27 -2.89 3.70 6.00
N GLY A 28 -3.95 3.08 5.51
CA GLY A 28 -4.84 3.60 4.49
C GLY A 28 -6.20 3.94 5.07
N LYS A 29 -6.81 5.03 4.61
CA LYS A 29 -8.17 5.43 5.03
C LYS A 29 -8.95 5.83 3.79
N ARG A 30 -10.23 5.44 3.71
CA ARG A 30 -11.15 5.91 2.68
C ARG A 30 -12.58 5.89 3.22
N LYS A 31 -13.26 7.04 3.15
CA LYS A 31 -14.57 7.23 3.80
C LYS A 31 -14.46 6.81 5.28
N ASN A 32 -15.29 5.89 5.73
CA ASN A 32 -15.29 5.35 7.10
C ASN A 32 -14.48 4.05 7.24
N ALA A 33 -13.73 3.63 6.21
CA ALA A 33 -12.90 2.43 6.25
C ALA A 33 -11.44 2.76 6.58
N ILE A 34 -10.86 1.97 7.47
CA ILE A 34 -9.47 2.07 7.91
C ILE A 34 -8.77 0.75 7.60
N ALA A 35 -7.63 0.82 6.90
CA ALA A 35 -6.80 -0.30 6.54
C ALA A 35 -5.42 -0.14 7.20
N ARG A 36 -4.97 -1.15 7.94
CA ARG A 36 -3.59 -1.28 8.42
C ARG A 36 -2.89 -2.27 7.52
N VAL A 37 -1.79 -1.87 6.90
CA VAL A 37 -1.09 -2.66 5.90
C VAL A 37 0.34 -2.89 6.36
N TRP A 38 0.73 -4.15 6.33
CA TRP A 38 2.08 -4.61 6.56
C TRP A 38 2.62 -5.17 5.26
N VAL A 39 3.75 -4.65 4.82
CA VAL A 39 4.42 -5.10 3.60
C VAL A 39 5.75 -5.70 4.02
N LYS A 40 6.01 -6.92 3.55
CA LYS A 40 7.29 -7.61 3.72
C LYS A 40 7.80 -8.05 2.35
N PRO A 41 9.11 -8.02 2.07
CA PRO A 41 9.64 -8.64 0.87
C PRO A 41 9.32 -10.15 0.90
N GLY A 42 8.86 -10.70 -0.22
CA GLY A 42 8.31 -12.06 -0.27
C GLY A 42 7.84 -12.49 -1.66
N SER A 43 6.81 -13.34 -1.69
CA SER A 43 6.32 -14.07 -2.87
C SER A 43 5.12 -13.43 -3.59
N GLY A 44 4.66 -12.25 -3.15
CA GLY A 44 3.49 -11.61 -3.74
C GLY A 44 2.16 -11.99 -3.10
N LYS A 45 2.15 -12.66 -1.94
CA LYS A 45 0.90 -13.11 -1.30
C LYS A 45 0.18 -11.93 -0.65
N ILE A 46 -1.11 -11.76 -0.97
CA ILE A 46 -1.95 -10.71 -0.39
C ILE A 46 -3.04 -11.35 0.47
N VAL A 47 -3.00 -11.03 1.77
CA VAL A 47 -3.98 -11.51 2.76
C VAL A 47 -4.70 -10.30 3.36
N VAL A 48 -6.03 -10.39 3.45
CA VAL A 48 -6.91 -9.35 4.00
C VAL A 48 -7.78 -9.97 5.09
N ASN A 49 -7.67 -9.49 6.33
CA ASN A 49 -8.40 -10.04 7.49
C ASN A 49 -8.31 -11.59 7.57
N ASP A 50 -7.08 -12.11 7.49
CA ASP A 50 -6.77 -13.55 7.55
C ASP A 50 -7.38 -14.41 6.43
N LYS A 51 -7.90 -13.77 5.37
CA LYS A 51 -8.43 -14.43 4.18
C LYS A 51 -7.66 -13.99 2.94
N GLU A 52 -7.65 -14.82 1.91
CA GLU A 52 -7.09 -14.42 0.63
C GLU A 52 -7.86 -13.22 0.07
N PHE A 53 -7.16 -12.23 -0.49
CA PHE A 53 -7.79 -11.00 -0.97
C PHE A 53 -8.88 -11.27 -2.03
N ALA A 54 -8.69 -12.30 -2.86
CA ALA A 54 -9.64 -12.72 -3.88
C ALA A 54 -10.94 -13.27 -3.28
N THR A 55 -10.83 -14.02 -2.17
CA THR A 55 -11.98 -14.54 -1.41
C THR A 55 -12.69 -13.43 -0.64
N TYR A 56 -11.94 -12.49 -0.05
CA TYR A 56 -12.51 -11.38 0.70
C TYR A 56 -13.26 -10.40 -0.21
N PHE A 57 -12.66 -10.04 -1.35
CA PHE A 57 -13.26 -9.18 -2.36
C PHE A 57 -13.84 -10.03 -3.49
N ALA A 58 -15.05 -10.56 -3.31
CA ALA A 58 -15.70 -11.42 -4.31
C ALA A 58 -15.92 -10.79 -5.70
N ARG A 59 -15.85 -9.46 -5.81
CA ARG A 59 -16.03 -8.73 -7.08
C ARG A 59 -14.66 -8.49 -7.75
N PRO A 60 -14.42 -8.93 -8.99
CA PRO A 60 -13.15 -8.71 -9.70
C PRO A 60 -12.74 -7.24 -9.80
N VAL A 61 -13.71 -6.34 -9.93
CA VAL A 61 -13.46 -4.88 -9.97
C VAL A 61 -12.77 -4.39 -8.69
N LEU A 62 -13.14 -4.92 -7.52
CA LEU A 62 -12.52 -4.53 -6.25
C LEU A 62 -11.10 -5.10 -6.11
N GLN A 63 -10.88 -6.30 -6.63
CA GLN A 63 -9.55 -6.93 -6.69
C GLN A 63 -8.60 -6.13 -7.57
N MET A 64 -9.07 -5.68 -8.75
CA MET A 64 -8.29 -4.79 -9.63
C MET A 64 -7.84 -3.52 -8.92
N ILE A 65 -8.73 -2.87 -8.15
CA ILE A 65 -8.40 -1.64 -7.41
C ILE A 65 -7.27 -1.87 -6.41
N LEU A 66 -7.24 -3.03 -5.74
CA LEU A 66 -6.16 -3.41 -4.82
C LEU A 66 -4.81 -3.57 -5.52
N ASN A 67 -4.82 -4.13 -6.73
CA ASN A 67 -3.61 -4.46 -7.49
C ASN A 67 -3.00 -3.25 -8.22
N GLN A 68 -3.79 -2.21 -8.52
CA GLN A 68 -3.31 -0.98 -9.17
C GLN A 68 -1.99 -0.41 -8.61
N PRO A 69 -1.80 -0.23 -7.28
CA PRO A 69 -0.55 0.32 -6.76
C PRO A 69 0.65 -0.61 -6.95
N ILE A 70 0.42 -1.93 -6.91
CA ILE A 70 1.47 -2.93 -7.11
C ILE A 70 1.93 -2.90 -8.58
N ILE A 71 0.96 -2.88 -9.50
CA ILE A 71 1.20 -2.77 -10.95
C ILE A 71 1.90 -1.45 -11.28
N ALA A 72 1.42 -0.32 -10.74
CA ALA A 72 2.00 1.00 -10.98
C ALA A 72 3.46 1.11 -10.51
N SER A 73 3.82 0.37 -9.45
CA SER A 73 5.19 0.33 -8.94
C SER A 73 6.09 -0.69 -9.66
N ASN A 74 5.57 -1.48 -10.60
CA ASN A 74 6.26 -2.63 -11.22
C ASN A 74 6.88 -3.60 -10.20
N ARG A 75 6.26 -3.74 -9.03
CA ARG A 75 6.75 -4.62 -7.94
C ARG A 75 5.84 -5.83 -7.69
N SER A 76 5.15 -6.29 -8.74
CA SER A 76 4.33 -7.50 -8.69
C SER A 76 5.16 -8.72 -8.30
N GLY A 77 4.69 -9.51 -7.33
CA GLY A 77 5.36 -10.74 -6.90
C GLY A 77 6.55 -10.54 -5.96
N GLN A 78 6.95 -9.30 -5.65
CA GLN A 78 8.14 -8.99 -4.85
C GLN A 78 7.84 -8.86 -3.34
N TYR A 79 6.57 -8.61 -2.99
CA TYR A 79 6.17 -8.31 -1.61
C TYR A 79 4.94 -9.10 -1.21
N ASP A 80 5.00 -9.70 -0.03
CA ASP A 80 3.82 -10.20 0.64
C ASP A 80 3.18 -9.04 1.43
N ILE A 81 1.85 -8.95 1.35
CA ILE A 81 1.04 -7.89 1.90
C ILE A 81 0.03 -8.51 2.85
N VAL A 82 0.05 -8.06 4.10
CA VAL A 82 -0.96 -8.41 5.10
C VAL A 82 -1.72 -7.16 5.46
N ALA A 83 -3.01 -7.13 5.16
CA ALA A 83 -3.89 -6.00 5.44
C ALA A 83 -4.97 -6.39 6.44
N THR A 84 -5.15 -5.57 7.47
CA THR A 84 -6.28 -5.65 8.38
C THR A 84 -7.18 -4.45 8.15
N VAL A 85 -8.44 -4.69 7.82
CA VAL A 85 -9.42 -3.64 7.49
C VAL A 85 -10.58 -3.64 8.46
N VAL A 86 -11.00 -2.45 8.88
CA VAL A 86 -12.14 -2.24 9.77
C VAL A 86 -12.97 -1.04 9.31
N GLY A 87 -14.28 -1.12 9.53
CA GLY A 87 -15.24 -0.06 9.20
C GLY A 87 -15.63 0.03 7.72
N GLY A 88 -16.67 0.81 7.44
CA GLY A 88 -17.22 1.01 6.11
C GLY A 88 -17.76 -0.26 5.44
N GLY A 89 -17.98 -0.20 4.12
CA GLY A 89 -18.33 -1.36 3.29
C GLY A 89 -17.18 -1.81 2.39
N LEU A 90 -17.35 -2.94 1.69
CA LEU A 90 -16.32 -3.58 0.85
C LEU A 90 -15.63 -2.62 -0.15
N SER A 91 -16.40 -1.76 -0.82
CA SER A 91 -15.85 -0.76 -1.76
C SER A 91 -14.97 0.29 -1.06
N GLY A 92 -15.37 0.73 0.13
CA GLY A 92 -14.57 1.65 0.95
C GLY A 92 -13.29 0.99 1.44
N GLN A 93 -13.39 -0.26 1.90
CA GLN A 93 -12.26 -1.06 2.36
C GLN A 93 -11.24 -1.32 1.24
N ALA A 94 -11.68 -1.71 0.04
CA ALA A 94 -10.78 -1.91 -1.10
C ALA A 94 -9.97 -0.63 -1.40
N GLY A 95 -10.63 0.53 -1.38
CA GLY A 95 -9.94 1.79 -1.58
C GLY A 95 -9.01 2.20 -0.42
N ALA A 96 -9.35 1.85 0.82
CA ALA A 96 -8.47 2.08 1.96
C ALA A 96 -7.20 1.21 1.86
N VAL A 97 -7.34 -0.07 1.50
CA VAL A 97 -6.19 -0.98 1.31
C VAL A 97 -5.30 -0.49 0.17
N ARG A 98 -5.87 -0.13 -0.98
CA ARG A 98 -5.13 0.48 -2.10
C ARG A 98 -4.25 1.64 -1.62
N HIS A 99 -4.83 2.55 -0.85
CA HIS A 99 -4.10 3.71 -0.34
C HIS A 99 -3.01 3.32 0.68
N GLY A 100 -3.27 2.31 1.52
CA GLY A 100 -2.29 1.76 2.46
C GLY A 100 -1.10 1.12 1.76
N ILE A 101 -1.35 0.32 0.70
CA ILE A 101 -0.28 -0.31 -0.10
C ILE A 101 0.59 0.77 -0.77
N SER A 102 -0.01 1.78 -1.40
CA SER A 102 0.76 2.89 -2.01
C SER A 102 1.71 3.56 -1.02
N LYS A 103 1.23 3.81 0.21
CA LYS A 103 2.04 4.40 1.28
C LYS A 103 3.17 3.47 1.71
N ALA A 104 2.87 2.18 1.92
CA ALA A 104 3.87 1.19 2.33
C ALA A 104 4.94 0.88 1.26
N LEU A 105 4.73 1.27 0.00
CA LEU A 105 5.73 1.13 -1.07
C LEU A 105 6.67 2.34 -1.18
N THR A 106 6.22 3.49 -0.68
CA THR A 106 6.97 4.76 -0.71
C THR A 106 7.77 4.95 0.57
N TYR A 107 7.17 4.59 1.71
CA TYR A 107 7.82 4.49 3.02
C TYR A 107 8.38 3.09 3.25
#